data_AF-A0A971U5Y9-F1
#
_entry.id   AF-A0A971U5Y9-F1
#
_cell.length_a   1.000
_cell.length_b   1.000
_cell.length_c   1.000
_cell.angle_alpha   90.00
_cell.angle_beta   90.00
_cell.angle_gamma   90.00
#
_symmetry.space_group_name_H-M   'P 1'
#
loop_
_entity.id
_entity.type
_entity.pdbx_description
1 polymer ?
#
loop_
_entity_poly.entity_id
_entity_poly.type
_entity_poly.pdbx_seq_one_letter_code
_entity_poly.pdbx_strand_id
1 'polypeptide(L)'
;AFHITSDEVLTWDAIYRTIAQVAGTNADLVHIPSDFIVAVKPEWGPGLLGDKAVSVVFDNSKIKRLVPEFQPTVSFMEGIGRSIAWYDADPARQVIDEGVSQEMDRIIATYQRALTNLS
;
A
#
# COMPACT_ATOMS: atom_id res chain seq x y z
N ALA A 1 24.48 -1.85 -3.93
CA ALA A 1 23.60 -2.65 -4.82
C ALA A 1 23.26 -1.84 -6.08
N PHE A 2 22.56 -2.42 -7.05
CA PHE A 2 21.82 -1.68 -8.07
C PHE A 2 20.34 -1.70 -7.69
N HIS A 3 19.65 -0.58 -7.80
CA HIS A 3 18.21 -0.47 -7.57
C HIS A 3 17.55 -0.13 -8.91
N ILE A 4 16.40 -0.74 -9.18
CA ILE A 4 15.59 -0.48 -10.37
C ILE A 4 14.25 0.03 -9.86
N THR A 5 14.21 1.31 -9.49
CA THR A 5 13.01 1.99 -8.96
C THR A 5 12.86 3.36 -9.60
N SER A 6 11.70 4.00 -9.44
CA SER A 6 11.58 5.44 -9.67
C SER A 6 12.24 6.23 -8.55
N ASP A 7 12.36 7.56 -8.74
CA ASP A 7 12.80 8.48 -7.69
C ASP A 7 11.64 9.03 -6.85
N GLU A 8 10.41 8.56 -7.11
CA GLU A 8 9.25 8.96 -6.31
C GLU A 8 9.35 8.34 -4.91
N VAL A 9 9.13 9.18 -3.89
CA VAL A 9 9.03 8.75 -2.50
C VAL A 9 7.62 9.05 -2.03
N LEU A 10 6.89 8.00 -1.67
CA LEU A 10 5.48 8.09 -1.28
C LEU A 10 5.26 7.52 0.12
N THR A 11 4.39 8.18 0.88
CA THR A 11 3.86 7.62 2.12
C THR A 11 2.74 6.62 1.81
N TRP A 12 2.38 5.78 2.78
CA TRP A 12 1.21 4.90 2.68
C TRP A 12 -0.07 5.69 2.38
N ASP A 13 -0.28 6.83 3.05
CA ASP A 13 -1.41 7.73 2.77
C ASP A 13 -1.42 8.23 1.31
N ALA A 14 -0.26 8.65 0.78
CA ALA A 14 -0.18 9.14 -0.60
C ALA A 14 -0.50 8.02 -1.60
N ILE A 15 -0.02 6.80 -1.36
CA ILE A 15 -0.31 5.61 -2.18
C ILE A 15 -1.82 5.36 -2.21
N TYR A 16 -2.47 5.20 -1.05
CA TYR A 16 -3.90 4.88 -0.99
C TYR A 16 -4.81 6.00 -1.51
N ARG A 17 -4.48 7.26 -1.24
CA ARG A 17 -5.22 8.41 -1.79
C ARG A 17 -5.10 8.48 -3.31
N THR A 18 -3.92 8.20 -3.86
CA THR A 18 -3.70 8.16 -5.31
C THR A 18 -4.50 7.03 -5.96
N ILE A 19 -4.48 5.82 -5.37
CA ILE A 19 -5.29 4.69 -5.84
C ILE A 19 -6.78 5.09 -5.88
N ALA A 20 -7.31 5.63 -4.78
CA ALA A 20 -8.72 6.01 -4.69
C ALA A 20 -9.10 7.09 -5.71
N GLN A 21 -8.27 8.13 -5.85
CA GLN A 21 -8.48 9.18 -6.84
C GLN A 21 -8.58 8.62 -8.26
N VAL A 22 -7.66 7.72 -8.62
CA VAL A 22 -7.62 7.11 -9.96
C VAL A 22 -8.80 6.15 -10.17
N ALA A 23 -9.23 5.44 -9.13
CA ALA A 23 -10.43 4.60 -9.15
C ALA A 23 -11.75 5.40 -9.10
N GLY A 24 -11.70 6.74 -9.05
CA GLY A 24 -12.89 7.59 -9.01
C GLY A 24 -13.65 7.56 -7.68
N THR A 25 -12.97 7.22 -6.58
CA THR A 25 -13.53 7.12 -5.22
C THR A 25 -12.70 7.88 -4.19
N ASN A 26 -13.14 7.87 -2.93
CA ASN A 26 -12.40 8.45 -1.80
C ASN A 26 -11.79 7.33 -0.93
N ALA A 27 -10.62 7.61 -0.36
CA ALA A 27 -9.98 6.72 0.61
C ALA A 27 -10.39 7.09 2.04
N ASP A 28 -11.18 6.24 2.70
CA ASP A 28 -11.37 6.29 4.15
C ASP A 28 -10.22 5.54 4.83
N LEU A 29 -9.21 6.31 5.26
CA LEU A 29 -8.01 5.75 5.89
C LEU A 29 -8.24 5.56 7.39
N VAL A 30 -8.02 4.34 7.88
CA VAL A 30 -7.98 4.02 9.30
C VAL A 30 -6.55 3.68 9.70
N HIS A 31 -5.94 4.51 10.54
CA HIS A 31 -4.58 4.31 11.02
C HIS A 31 -4.58 3.48 12.31
N ILE A 32 -4.13 2.24 12.24
CA ILE A 32 -4.06 1.32 13.38
C ILE A 32 -2.59 0.97 13.66
N PRO A 33 -2.11 1.05 14.92
CA PRO A 33 -0.74 0.65 15.25
C PRO A 33 -0.45 -0.81 14.88
N SER A 34 0.71 -1.07 14.28
CA SER A 34 1.09 -2.43 13.87
C SER A 34 1.02 -3.42 15.03
N ASP A 35 1.52 -3.05 16.22
CA ASP A 35 1.46 -3.93 17.41
C ASP A 35 0.04 -4.33 17.80
N PHE A 36 -0.94 -3.44 17.59
CA PHE A 36 -2.34 -3.76 17.80
C PHE A 36 -2.83 -4.79 16.76
N ILE A 37 -2.52 -4.57 15.49
CA ILE A 37 -2.89 -5.51 14.42
C ILE A 37 -2.27 -6.89 14.69
N VAL A 38 -1.01 -6.95 15.12
CA VAL A 38 -0.33 -8.21 15.45
C VAL A 38 -0.96 -8.91 16.66
N ALA A 39 -1.41 -8.16 17.66
CA ALA A 39 -2.11 -8.73 18.80
C ALA A 39 -3.45 -9.39 18.40
N VAL A 40 -4.14 -8.87 17.38
CA VAL A 40 -5.40 -9.43 16.86
C VAL A 40 -5.15 -10.54 15.84
N LYS A 41 -4.18 -10.34 14.94
CA LYS A 41 -3.84 -11.22 13.81
C LYS A 41 -2.32 -11.48 13.75
N PRO A 42 -1.80 -12.39 14.58
CA PRO A 42 -0.36 -12.63 14.69
C PRO A 42 0.29 -13.05 13.36
N GLU A 43 -0.45 -13.72 12.47
CA GLU A 43 0.09 -14.18 11.18
C GLU A 43 0.54 -13.03 10.26
N TRP A 44 0.01 -11.82 10.45
CA TRP A 44 0.43 -10.64 9.68
C TRP A 44 1.66 -9.93 10.26
N GLY A 45 2.06 -10.30 11.47
CA GLY A 45 3.15 -9.65 12.20
C GLY A 45 4.49 -9.60 11.48
N PRO A 46 4.99 -10.70 10.88
CA PRO A 46 6.26 -10.67 10.15
C PRO A 46 6.30 -9.61 9.03
N GLY A 47 5.18 -9.43 8.31
CA GLY A 47 5.09 -8.44 7.23
C GLY A 47 4.95 -7.00 7.74
N LEU A 48 4.24 -6.79 8.85
CA LEU A 48 3.98 -5.46 9.39
C LEU A 48 5.16 -4.92 10.21
N LEU A 49 5.76 -5.75 11.07
CA LEU A 49 6.83 -5.35 11.99
C LEU A 49 8.22 -5.44 11.36
N GLY A 50 8.38 -6.23 10.29
CA GLY A 50 9.61 -6.31 9.52
C GLY A 50 9.59 -5.38 8.31
N ASP A 51 8.92 -5.81 7.26
CA ASP A 51 8.96 -5.20 5.93
C ASP A 51 8.34 -3.78 5.87
N LYS A 52 7.27 -3.54 6.63
CA LYS A 52 6.49 -2.30 6.56
C LYS A 52 6.70 -1.34 7.73
N ALA A 53 7.55 -1.71 8.69
CA ALA A 53 7.77 -0.94 9.91
C ALA A 53 8.68 0.28 9.70
N VAL A 54 9.49 0.29 8.65
CA VAL A 54 10.45 1.35 8.37
C VAL A 54 10.27 1.90 6.96
N SER A 55 10.57 3.18 6.78
CA SER A 55 10.59 3.79 5.45
C SER A 55 11.79 3.28 4.66
N VAL A 56 11.58 2.96 3.38
CA VAL A 56 12.63 2.53 2.47
C VAL A 56 12.70 3.50 1.30
N VAL A 57 13.86 4.11 1.09
CA VAL A 57 14.15 5.02 -0.02
C VAL A 57 15.39 4.51 -0.73
N PHE A 58 15.30 4.32 -2.04
CA PHE A 58 16.36 3.73 -2.85
C PHE A 58 17.17 4.81 -3.57
N ASP A 59 18.50 4.69 -3.52
CA ASP A 59 19.40 5.52 -4.32
C ASP A 59 19.60 4.91 -5.72
N ASN A 60 19.09 5.58 -6.75
CA ASN A 60 19.25 5.19 -8.16
C ASN A 60 20.53 5.77 -8.81
N SER A 61 21.39 6.50 -8.08
CA SER A 61 22.58 7.15 -8.63
C SER A 61 23.52 6.17 -9.34
N LYS A 62 23.65 4.94 -8.79
CA LYS A 62 24.56 3.93 -9.35
C LYS A 62 24.10 3.43 -10.73
N ILE A 63 22.81 3.14 -10.90
CA ILE A 63 22.30 2.64 -12.18
C ILE A 63 22.29 3.77 -13.22
N LYS A 64 21.89 4.98 -12.84
CA LYS A 64 21.85 6.15 -13.75
C LYS A 64 23.23 6.55 -14.27
N ARG A 65 24.29 6.35 -13.49
CA ARG A 65 25.67 6.58 -13.97
C ARG A 65 26.13 5.55 -15.00
N LEU A 66 25.72 4.29 -14.86
CA LEU A 66 26.16 3.21 -15.74
C LEU A 66 25.27 3.01 -16.96
N VAL A 67 23.99 3.37 -16.84
CA VAL A 67 22.97 3.28 -17.89
C VAL A 67 22.22 4.62 -17.91
N PRO A 68 22.74 5.66 -18.57
CA PRO A 68 22.11 6.99 -18.63
C PRO A 68 20.69 7.00 -19.22
N GLU A 69 20.36 5.97 -20.01
CA GLU A 69 19.04 5.74 -20.59
C GLU A 69 18.03 5.19 -19.57
N PHE A 70 18.49 4.73 -18.40
CA PHE A 70 17.60 4.32 -17.33
C PHE A 70 16.91 5.56 -16.71
N GLN A 71 15.73 5.86 -17.25
CA GLN A 71 14.91 7.00 -16.85
C GLN A 71 13.48 6.52 -16.58
N PRO A 72 13.15 6.20 -15.31
CA PRO A 72 11.79 5.83 -14.93
C PRO A 72 10.88 7.07 -15.02
N THR A 73 10.11 7.19 -16.11
CA THR A 73 9.25 8.35 -16.41
C THR A 73 7.78 8.14 -16.06
N VAL A 74 7.35 6.89 -15.86
CA VAL A 74 5.99 6.56 -15.47
C VAL A 74 5.83 6.84 -13.98
N SER A 75 4.95 7.78 -13.62
CA SER A 75 4.64 8.08 -12.22
C SER A 75 3.83 6.97 -11.58
N PHE A 76 3.79 6.91 -10.25
CA PHE A 76 2.92 5.99 -9.53
C PHE A 76 1.45 6.16 -9.94
N MET A 77 0.96 7.39 -10.06
CA MET A 77 -0.42 7.70 -10.47
C MET A 77 -0.73 7.16 -11.87
N GLU A 78 0.18 7.34 -12.82
CA GLU A 78 0.00 6.81 -14.18
C GLU A 78 0.06 5.27 -14.17
N GLY A 79 1.04 4.69 -13.48
CA GLY A 79 1.23 3.26 -13.39
C GLY A 79 0.02 2.56 -12.77
N ILE A 80 -0.50 3.08 -11.65
CA ILE A 80 -1.67 2.50 -11.00
C ILE A 80 -2.94 2.68 -11.82
N GLY A 81 -3.08 3.78 -12.57
CA GLY A 81 -4.18 3.96 -13.52
C GLY A 81 -4.20 2.94 -14.64
N ARG A 82 -3.03 2.60 -15.18
CA ARG A 82 -2.91 1.50 -16.16
C ARG A 82 -3.31 0.16 -15.55
N SER A 83 -2.91 -0.11 -14.30
CA SER A 83 -3.29 -1.33 -13.58
C SER A 83 -4.80 -1.42 -13.35
N ILE A 84 -5.43 -0.34 -12.87
CA ILE A 84 -6.88 -0.29 -12.64
C ILE A 84 -7.64 -0.51 -13.95
N ALA A 85 -7.27 0.21 -15.02
CA ALA A 85 -7.89 0.04 -16.34
C ALA A 85 -7.77 -1.41 -16.87
N TRP A 86 -6.67 -2.10 -16.54
CA TRP A 86 -6.49 -3.51 -16.90
C TRP A 86 -7.41 -4.45 -16.12
N TYR A 87 -7.67 -4.19 -14.83
CA TYR A 87 -8.65 -4.93 -14.03
C TYR A 87 -10.09 -4.64 -14.49
N ASP A 88 -10.43 -3.38 -14.77
CA ASP A 88 -11.78 -2.98 -15.19
C ASP A 88 -12.16 -3.51 -16.58
N ALA A 89 -11.17 -3.81 -17.42
CA ALA A 89 -11.39 -4.38 -18.74
C ALA A 89 -11.99 -5.80 -18.71
N ASP A 90 -11.95 -6.51 -17.58
CA ASP A 90 -12.41 -7.90 -17.48
C ASP A 90 -12.79 -8.27 -16.03
N PRO A 91 -14.10 -8.42 -15.72
CA PRO A 91 -14.58 -8.77 -14.38
C PRO A 91 -13.98 -10.07 -13.82
N ALA A 92 -13.53 -11.00 -14.67
CA ALA A 92 -12.90 -12.23 -14.19
C ALA A 92 -11.56 -12.00 -13.47
N ARG A 93 -10.96 -10.80 -13.62
CA ARG A 93 -9.72 -10.40 -12.93
C ARG A 93 -9.98 -9.79 -11.56
N GLN A 94 -11.22 -9.35 -11.31
CA GLN A 94 -11.63 -8.71 -10.08
C GLN A 94 -11.97 -9.77 -9.01
N VAL A 95 -10.98 -10.60 -8.67
CA VAL A 95 -11.13 -11.65 -7.66
C VAL A 95 -10.94 -11.06 -6.26
N ILE A 96 -11.99 -11.09 -5.46
CA ILE A 96 -12.00 -10.59 -4.08
C ILE A 96 -11.84 -11.77 -3.13
N ASP A 97 -10.90 -11.65 -2.17
CA ASP A 97 -10.80 -12.56 -1.05
C ASP A 97 -11.66 -12.05 0.11
N GLU A 98 -12.87 -12.59 0.21
CA GLU A 98 -13.84 -12.23 1.26
C GLU A 98 -13.33 -12.51 2.67
N GLY A 99 -12.43 -13.49 2.84
CA GLY A 99 -11.83 -13.80 4.13
C GLY A 99 -10.91 -12.68 4.61
N VAL A 100 -10.13 -12.10 3.69
CA VAL A 100 -9.29 -10.93 4.00
C VAL A 100 -10.16 -9.72 4.35
N SER A 101 -11.22 -9.45 3.57
CA SER A 101 -12.15 -8.34 3.84
C SER A 101 -12.76 -8.43 5.23
N GLN A 102 -13.28 -9.60 5.60
CA GLN A 102 -13.89 -9.84 6.92
C GLN A 102 -12.88 -9.67 8.07
N GLU A 103 -11.63 -10.10 7.87
CA GLU A 103 -10.58 -9.94 8.89
C GLU A 103 -10.20 -8.46 9.08
N MET A 104 -10.12 -7.67 8.00
CA MET A 104 -9.91 -6.23 8.09
C MET A 104 -11.04 -5.53 8.84
N ASP A 105 -12.30 -5.83 8.50
CA ASP A 105 -13.47 -5.28 9.19
C ASP A 105 -13.46 -5.62 10.68
N ARG A 106 -13.11 -6.86 11.03
CA ARG A 106 -12.98 -7.31 12.42
C ARG A 106 -11.91 -6.52 13.18
N ILE A 107 -10.74 -6.29 12.57
CA ILE A 107 -9.65 -5.52 13.19
C ILE A 107 -10.09 -4.08 13.42
N ILE A 108 -10.69 -3.43 12.41
CA ILE A 108 -11.19 -2.05 12.50
C ILE A 108 -12.24 -1.93 13.62
N ALA A 109 -13.25 -2.80 13.64
CA ALA A 109 -14.29 -2.78 14.66
C ALA A 109 -13.74 -3.04 16.08
N THR A 110 -12.71 -3.87 16.20
CA THR A 110 -12.04 -4.14 17.49
C THR A 110 -11.27 -2.91 17.96
N TYR A 111 -10.54 -2.25 17.06
CA TYR A 111 -9.80 -1.03 17.36
C TYR A 111 -10.73 0.12 17.77
N GLN A 112 -11.81 0.36 17.02
CA GLN A 112 -12.79 1.40 17.33
C GLN A 112 -13.44 1.18 18.70
N ARG A 113 -13.85 -0.06 19.02
CA ARG A 113 -14.39 -0.40 20.35
C ARG A 113 -13.39 -0.13 21.48
N ALA A 114 -12.11 -0.48 21.26
CA ALA A 114 -11.06 -0.21 22.24
C ALA A 114 -10.88 1.29 22.49
N LEU A 115 -10.92 2.13 21.44
CA LEU A 115 -10.86 3.58 21.58
C LEU A 115 -12.07 4.15 22.32
N THR A 116 -13.28 3.70 22.02
CA THR A 116 -14.51 4.15 22.71
C THR A 116 -14.50 3.77 24.20
N ASN A 117 -13.92 2.64 24.58
CA ASN A 117 -13.83 2.25 25.99
C ASN A 117 -12.79 3.07 26.79
N LEU A 118 -11.91 3.80 26.11
CA LEU A 118 -10.90 4.67 26.73
C LEU A 118 -11.37 6.13 26.88
N SER A 119 -12.42 6.53 26.16
CA SER A 119 -13.03 7.87 26.22
C SER A 119 -14.13 7.95 27.27
#